data_AF-A0A922XBI1-F1
#
_entry.id   AF-A0A922XBI1-F1
#
_cell.length_a   1.000
_cell.length_b   1.000
_cell.length_c   1.000
_cell.angle_alpha   90.00
_cell.angle_beta   90.00
_cell.angle_gamma   90.00
#
_symmetry.space_group_name_H-M   'P 1'
#
loop_
_entity.id
_entity.type
_entity.pdbx_description
1 polymer ?
#
loop_
_entity_poly.entity_id
_entity_poly.type
_entity_poly.pdbx_seq_one_letter_code
_entity_poly.pdbx_strand_id
1 'polypeptide(L)' 'MFNSMRRISANEASQVIPRVIDVVTVGTGDTLQSMARRMAFSSYQLERFLVINDREANQPLRPGEKVKIVVYGRA' A
#
# COMPACT_ATOMS: atom_id res chain seq x y z
N MET A 1 -19.83 3.77 24.89
CA MET A 1 -19.67 3.22 23.52
C MET A 1 -18.32 2.49 23.40
N PHE A 2 -18.12 1.38 24.12
CA PHE A 2 -16.85 0.61 24.05
C PHE A 2 -17.05 -0.92 24.00
N ASN A 3 -18.30 -1.42 24.00
CA ASN A 3 -18.60 -2.86 23.96
C ASN A 3 -18.45 -3.48 22.55
N SER A 4 -18.12 -2.69 21.52
CA SER A 4 -17.92 -3.19 20.15
C SER A 4 -16.49 -3.65 19.87
N MET A 5 -15.57 -3.47 20.83
CA MET A 5 -14.15 -3.80 20.68
C MET A 5 -13.76 -4.83 21.73
N ARG A 6 -13.09 -5.91 21.31
CA ARG A 6 -12.49 -6.91 22.19
C ARG A 6 -10.98 -6.95 21.94
N ARG A 7 -10.21 -7.12 23.01
CA ARG A 7 -8.78 -7.43 22.90
C ARG A 7 -8.59 -8.83 22.28
N ILE A 8 -7.82 -8.91 21.21
CA ILE A 8 -7.42 -10.18 20.61
C ILE A 8 -6.42 -10.92 21.50
N SER A 9 -6.43 -12.25 21.45
CA SER A 9 -5.48 -13.13 22.11
C SER A 9 -4.11 -13.07 21.43
N ALA A 10 -3.08 -13.60 22.11
CA ALA A 10 -1.73 -13.70 21.53
C ALA A 10 -1.70 -14.56 20.24
N ASN A 11 -2.50 -15.63 20.20
CA ASN A 11 -2.60 -16.50 19.02
C ASN A 11 -3.31 -15.81 17.84
N GLU A 12 -4.38 -15.05 18.10
CA GLU A 12 -5.02 -14.25 17.06
C GLU A 12 -4.04 -13.18 16.54
N ALA A 13 -3.26 -12.55 17.43
CA ALA A 13 -2.29 -11.53 17.05
C ALA A 13 -1.13 -12.08 16.21
N SER A 14 -0.63 -13.28 16.52
CA SER A 14 0.49 -13.90 15.78
C SER A 14 0.14 -14.31 14.35
N GLN A 15 -1.15 -14.44 14.04
CA GLN A 15 -1.64 -14.76 12.70
C GLN A 15 -1.88 -13.53 11.82
N VAL A 16 -1.78 -12.32 12.37
CA VAL A 16 -1.98 -11.09 11.62
C VAL A 16 -0.77 -10.86 10.70
N ILE A 17 -1.01 -10.86 9.40
CA ILE A 17 -0.04 -10.33 8.42
C ILE A 17 -0.37 -8.84 8.24
N PRO A 18 0.43 -7.93 8.80
CA PRO A 18 0.14 -6.51 8.70
C PRO A 18 0.31 -6.03 7.25
N ARG A 19 -0.37 -4.94 6.91
CA ARG A 19 -0.05 -4.16 5.73
C ARG A 19 0.77 -2.95 6.17
N VAL A 20 1.92 -2.74 5.55
CA VAL A 20 2.86 -1.66 5.89
C VAL A 20 3.08 -0.79 4.65
N ILE A 21 3.47 0.46 4.86
CA ILE A 21 3.86 1.36 3.78
C ILE A 21 5.35 1.18 3.52
N ASP A 22 5.70 0.81 2.30
CA ASP A 22 7.05 0.87 1.77
C ASP A 22 7.20 2.09 0.85
N VAL A 23 8.34 2.77 0.94
CA VAL A 23 8.62 3.96 0.11
C VAL A 23 9.67 3.58 -0.93
N VAL A 24 9.22 3.41 -2.16
CA VAL A 24 10.01 2.92 -3.28
C VAL A 24 10.44 4.08 -4.17
N THR A 25 11.65 3.99 -4.72
CA THR A 25 12.12 4.91 -5.77
C THR A 25 11.62 4.42 -7.13
N VAL A 26 10.98 5.30 -7.90
CA VAL A 26 10.51 5.07 -9.26
C VAL A 26 11.72 4.87 -10.19
N GLY A 27 11.71 3.78 -10.96
CA GLY A 27 12.70 3.48 -11.99
C GLY A 27 12.29 3.94 -13.38
N THR A 28 13.19 3.73 -14.35
CA THR A 28 12.88 3.99 -15.75
C THR A 28 11.84 2.99 -16.26
N GLY A 29 10.78 3.48 -16.89
CA GLY A 29 9.69 2.64 -17.44
C GLY A 29 8.58 2.31 -16.45
N ASP A 30 8.71 2.73 -15.19
CA ASP A 30 7.62 2.61 -14.22
C ASP A 30 6.45 3.51 -14.57
N THR A 31 5.25 2.99 -14.37
CA THR A 31 3.98 3.69 -14.61
C THR A 31 3.12 3.64 -13.35
N LEU A 32 2.08 4.47 -13.31
CA LEU A 32 1.07 4.41 -12.26
C LEU A 32 0.50 2.98 -12.12
N GLN A 33 0.25 2.31 -13.25
CA GLN A 33 -0.28 0.95 -13.30
C GLN A 33 0.74 -0.10 -12.83
N SER A 34 2.02 0.01 -13.22
CA SER A 34 3.04 -0.97 -12.79
C SER A 34 3.29 -0.86 -11.28
N MET A 35 3.35 0.35 -10.73
CA MET A 35 3.53 0.58 -9.29
C MET A 35 2.29 0.17 -8.50
N ALA A 36 1.09 0.52 -8.96
CA ALA A 36 -0.16 0.16 -8.29
C ALA A 36 -0.34 -1.36 -8.14
N ARG A 37 0.02 -2.16 -9.16
CA ARG A 37 -0.06 -3.63 -9.13
C ARG A 37 0.76 -4.28 -8.00
N ARG A 38 1.73 -3.56 -7.43
CA ARG A 38 2.54 -4.03 -6.29
C ARG A 38 1.83 -3.88 -4.95
N MET A 39 0.69 -3.18 -4.91
CA MET A 39 -0.05 -2.99 -3.66
C MET A 39 -0.70 -4.29 -3.20
N ALA A 40 -0.63 -4.55 -1.90
CA ALA A 40 -1.22 -5.69 -1.20
C ALA A 40 -2.75 -5.60 -1.04
N PHE A 41 -3.44 -5.33 -2.15
CA PHE A 41 -4.91 -5.29 -2.26
C PHE A 41 -5.36 -6.14 -3.45
N SER A 42 -6.50 -6.80 -3.33
CA SER A 42 -7.11 -7.58 -4.42
C SER A 42 -7.94 -6.73 -5.40
N SER A 43 -8.27 -5.49 -5.03
CA SER A 43 -9.08 -4.57 -5.84
C SER A 43 -8.70 -3.11 -5.58
N TYR A 44 -9.07 -2.24 -6.53
CA TYR A 44 -8.85 -0.79 -6.47
C TYR A 44 -7.39 -0.37 -6.21
N GLN A 45 -6.43 -1.15 -6.73
CA GLN A 45 -5.00 -0.91 -6.51
C GLN A 45 -4.56 0.43 -7.09
N LEU A 46 -5.03 0.80 -8.28
CA LEU A 46 -4.67 2.05 -8.94
C LEU A 46 -5.21 3.25 -8.16
N GLU A 47 -6.48 3.23 -7.81
CA GLU A 47 -7.15 4.30 -7.07
C GLU A 47 -6.51 4.52 -5.70
N ARG A 48 -6.17 3.43 -4.99
CA ARG A 48 -5.46 3.51 -3.71
C ARG A 48 -4.04 4.05 -3.87
N PHE A 49 -3.34 3.66 -4.94
CA PHE A 49 -2.00 4.16 -5.24
C PHE A 49 -2.04 5.68 -5.49
N LEU A 50 -3.02 6.16 -6.24
CA LEU A 50 -3.21 7.59 -6.50
C LEU A 50 -3.51 8.36 -5.22
N VAL A 51 -4.46 7.89 -4.39
CA VAL A 51 -4.84 8.54 -3.13
C VAL A 51 -3.67 8.65 -2.16
N ILE A 52 -2.92 7.56 -1.93
CA ILE A 52 -1.85 7.57 -0.91
C ILE A 52 -0.63 8.39 -1.35
N ASN A 53 -0.46 8.59 -2.66
CA ASN A 53 0.61 9.37 -3.26
C ASN A 53 0.19 10.79 -3.67
N ASP A 54 -1.04 11.21 -3.34
CA ASP A 54 -1.59 12.52 -3.70
C ASP A 54 -1.43 12.84 -5.20
N ARG A 55 -1.90 11.91 -6.05
CA ARG A 55 -1.75 12.01 -7.51
C ARG A 55 -3.08 11.96 -8.25
N GLU A 56 -3.10 12.62 -9.40
CA GLU A 56 -4.13 12.45 -10.42
C GLU A 56 -3.77 11.34 -11.42
N ALA A 57 -4.78 10.71 -12.03
CA ALA A 57 -4.59 9.57 -12.93
C ALA A 57 -3.84 9.90 -14.24
N ASN A 58 -3.78 11.16 -14.62
CA ASN A 58 -3.10 11.67 -15.82
C ASN A 58 -1.69 12.21 -15.52
N GLN A 59 -1.21 12.14 -14.27
CA GLN A 59 0.10 12.64 -13.87
C GLN A 59 1.15 11.51 -13.90
N PRO A 60 2.07 11.48 -14.89
CA PRO A 60 3.05 10.42 -14.98
C PRO A 60 4.04 10.43 -13.81
N LEU A 61 4.64 9.27 -13.55
CA LEU A 61 5.75 9.15 -12.60
C LEU A 61 7.05 9.64 -13.24
N ARG A 62 7.95 10.19 -12.42
CA ARG A 62 9.30 10.58 -12.86
C ARG A 62 10.33 9.63 -12.25
N PRO A 63 11.29 9.10 -13.02
CA PRO A 63 12.38 8.33 -12.45
C PRO A 63 13.10 9.10 -11.33
N GLY A 64 13.43 8.41 -10.24
CA GLY A 64 14.01 9.00 -9.03
C GLY A 64 12.99 9.53 -8.01
N GLU A 65 11.72 9.66 -8.39
CA GLU A 65 10.65 10.03 -7.47
C GLU A 65 10.42 8.95 -6.40
N LYS A 66 9.98 9.35 -5.20
CA LYS A 66 9.61 8.44 -4.12
C LYS A 66 8.08 8.28 -4.09
N VAL A 67 7.61 7.04 -4.11
CA VAL A 67 6.18 6.70 -4.00
C VAL A 67 5.94 5.69 -2.90
N LYS A 68 4.78 5.79 -2.25
CA LYS A 68 4.29 4.90 -1.21
C LYS A 68 3.56 3.72 -1.85
N ILE A 69 3.90 2.52 -1.43
CA ILE A 69 3.24 1.27 -1.80
C ILE A 69 2.87 0.53 -0.53
N VAL A 70 1.61 0.11 -0.42
CA VAL A 70 1.18 -0.74 0.70
C VAL A 70 1.57 -2.17 0.37
N VAL A 71 2.41 -2.80 1.20
CA VAL A 71 2.88 -4.17 1.04
C VAL A 71 2.50 -5.00 2.26
N TYR A 72 2.55 -6.33 2.17
CA TYR A 72 2.49 -7.17 3.37
C TYR A 72 3.78 -7.01 4.16
N GLY A 73 3.66 -6.77 5.47
CA GLY A 73 4.80 -6.76 6.37
C GLY A 73 5.41 -8.14 6.46
N ARG A 74 6.74 -8.20 6.53
CA ARG A 74 7.45 -9.45 6.80
C ARG A 74 7.32 -9.75 8.29
N ALA A 75 7.04 -11.01 8.61
CA ALA A 75 7.08 -11.52 9.98
C ALA A 75 8.52 -11.61 10.49
#